data_AF-A0A535TKK0-F1
#
_entry.id   AF-A0A535TKK0-F1
#
_cell.length_a   1.000
_cell.length_b   1.000
_cell.length_c   1.000
_cell.angle_alpha   90.00
_cell.angle_beta   90.00
_cell.angle_gamma   90.00
#
_symmetry.space_group_name_H-M   'P 1'
#
loop_
_entity.id
_entity.type
_entity.pdbx_description
1 polymer ?
#
loop_
_entity_poly.entity_id
_entity_poly.type
_entity_poly.pdbx_seq_one_letter_code
_entity_poly.pdbx_strand_id
1 'polypeptide(L)'
;MAHAWAVAFSVGRRNWFMSSIERTAYPRFTRAPSVKELREIYTPTPTDVAFVATKARGPAQKFALMILLKVYERLHYFPDPQSIPGAVIAHIRSVMKLPDDLVPDISPATLYRYY
;
A
#
# COMPACT_ATOMS: atom_id res chain seq x y z
N MET A 1 -27.76 -18.62 -46.60
CA MET A 1 -26.61 -17.72 -46.39
C MET A 1 -26.92 -16.81 -45.19
N ALA A 2 -27.29 -17.29 -44.00
CA ALA A 2 -26.49 -17.97 -42.98
C ALA A 2 -25.27 -17.15 -42.49
N HIS A 3 -25.40 -16.67 -41.24
CA HIS A 3 -24.40 -16.17 -40.27
C HIS A 3 -23.87 -14.73 -40.41
N ALA A 4 -23.61 -13.97 -39.34
CA ALA A 4 -23.97 -14.01 -37.93
C ALA A 4 -23.36 -12.76 -37.24
N TRP A 5 -24.16 -12.12 -36.37
CA TRP A 5 -23.81 -11.59 -35.04
C TRP A 5 -22.75 -10.49 -34.84
N ALA A 6 -23.25 -9.41 -34.24
CA ALA A 6 -22.52 -8.45 -33.41
C ALA A 6 -21.84 -9.11 -32.20
N VAL A 7 -20.72 -8.54 -31.73
CA VAL A 7 -20.33 -8.61 -30.31
C VAL A 7 -19.75 -7.27 -29.88
N ALA A 8 -20.40 -6.73 -28.85
CA ALA A 8 -20.10 -5.50 -28.16
C ALA A 8 -18.75 -5.56 -27.43
N PHE A 9 -18.07 -4.40 -27.36
CA PHE A 9 -17.00 -4.14 -26.41
C PHE A 9 -17.52 -4.32 -24.97
N SER A 10 -17.33 -5.50 -24.40
CA SER A 10 -17.47 -5.72 -22.97
C SER A 10 -16.16 -5.34 -22.30
N VAL A 11 -16.05 -4.07 -21.89
CA VAL A 11 -15.14 -3.69 -20.80
C VAL A 11 -15.58 -4.50 -19.59
N GLY A 12 -14.84 -5.57 -19.31
CA GLY A 12 -15.05 -6.45 -18.18
C GLY A 12 -14.93 -5.65 -16.88
N ARG A 13 -16.05 -5.09 -16.43
CA ARG A 13 -16.29 -4.69 -15.05
C ARG A 13 -16.19 -5.97 -14.24
N ARG A 14 -14.98 -6.30 -13.76
CA ARG A 14 -14.77 -7.41 -12.83
C ARG A 14 -15.34 -7.01 -11.48
N ASN A 15 -16.66 -7.16 -11.35
CA ASN A 15 -17.34 -7.28 -10.09
C ASN A 15 -16.96 -8.63 -9.49
N TRP A 16 -15.76 -8.69 -8.89
CA TRP A 16 -15.46 -9.76 -7.95
C TRP A 16 -16.38 -9.56 -6.76
N PHE A 17 -17.35 -10.45 -6.62
CA PHE A 17 -17.98 -10.79 -5.35
C PHE A 17 -16.90 -11.35 -4.39
N MET A 18 -15.92 -10.54 -4.02
CA MET A 18 -15.48 -10.52 -2.63
C MET A 18 -16.54 -9.67 -1.93
N SER A 19 -16.95 -10.01 -0.70
CA SER A 19 -17.63 -9.01 0.11
C SER A 19 -16.78 -7.74 0.03
N SER A 20 -17.31 -6.65 -0.55
CA SER A 20 -16.59 -5.37 -0.60
C SER A 20 -16.02 -5.16 0.80
N ILE A 21 -14.74 -4.78 0.94
CA ILE A 21 -14.12 -4.54 2.26
C ILE A 21 -15.00 -3.59 3.09
N GLU A 22 -15.80 -2.77 2.43
CA GLU A 22 -16.85 -1.91 2.98
C GLU A 22 -17.94 -2.63 3.80
N ARG A 23 -18.18 -3.94 3.57
CA ARG A 23 -19.17 -4.78 4.27
C ARG A 23 -18.54 -5.61 5.40
N THR A 24 -17.25 -5.45 5.64
CA THR A 24 -16.50 -6.16 6.68
C THR A 24 -15.97 -5.17 7.72
N ALA A 25 -15.93 -5.58 8.98
CA ALA A 25 -15.43 -4.76 10.09
C ALA A 25 -13.88 -4.61 10.10
N TYR A 26 -13.21 -4.79 8.97
CA TYR A 26 -11.75 -4.67 8.88
C TYR A 26 -11.30 -3.22 9.07
N PRO A 27 -10.18 -2.99 9.79
CA PRO A 27 -9.58 -1.68 9.91
C PRO A 27 -9.28 -1.06 8.54
N ARG A 28 -9.51 0.25 8.41
CA ARG A 28 -9.26 1.03 7.20
C ARG A 28 -8.78 2.43 7.55
N PHE A 29 -8.12 3.09 6.60
CA PHE A 29 -7.88 4.52 6.65
C PHE A 29 -9.15 5.27 6.26
N THR A 30 -10.07 5.45 7.21
CA THR A 30 -11.27 6.30 7.00
C THR A 30 -10.98 7.80 7.17
N ARG A 31 -9.87 8.13 7.85
CA ARG A 31 -9.35 9.47 8.05
C ARG A 31 -7.82 9.44 8.12
N ALA A 32 -7.18 10.59 7.96
CA ALA A 32 -5.76 10.71 8.28
C ALA A 32 -5.52 10.43 9.78
N PRO A 33 -4.47 9.66 10.15
CA PRO A 33 -4.10 9.43 11.54
C PRO A 33 -3.77 10.73 12.27
N SER A 34 -4.17 10.82 13.53
CA SER A 34 -3.78 11.89 14.43
C SER A 34 -2.29 11.85 14.75
N VAL A 35 -1.73 12.97 15.24
CA VAL A 35 -0.32 13.05 15.67
C VAL A 35 0.02 12.00 16.74
N LYS A 36 -0.93 11.71 17.63
CA LYS A 36 -0.77 10.66 18.65
C LYS A 36 -0.66 9.28 17.99
N GLU A 37 -1.59 8.94 17.08
CA GLU A 37 -1.56 7.67 16.35
C GLU A 37 -0.28 7.53 15.50
N LEU A 38 0.19 8.61 14.86
CA LEU A 38 1.46 8.63 14.14
C LEU A 38 2.63 8.22 15.03
N ARG A 39 2.74 8.83 16.22
CA ARG A 39 3.81 8.54 17.17
C ARG A 39 3.73 7.14 17.75
N GLU A 40 2.54 6.67 18.12
CA GLU A 40 2.37 5.40 18.83
C GLU A 40 2.41 4.18 17.89
N ILE A 41 1.91 4.31 16.67
CA ILE A 41 1.73 3.16 15.76
C ILE A 41 2.76 3.19 14.63
N TYR A 42 3.06 4.36 14.07
CA TYR A 42 3.81 4.48 12.82
C TYR A 42 5.28 4.86 13.02
N THR A 43 5.79 4.88 14.25
CA THR A 43 7.21 5.11 14.54
C THR A 43 7.98 3.79 14.37
N PRO A 44 8.93 3.69 13.42
CA PRO A 44 9.76 2.50 13.28
C PRO A 44 10.56 2.21 14.55
N THR A 45 10.53 0.94 14.96
CA THR A 45 11.34 0.41 16.06
C THR A 45 12.70 -0.08 15.53
N PRO A 46 13.71 -0.29 16.40
CA PRO A 46 14.99 -0.85 15.98
C PRO A 46 14.87 -2.22 15.30
N THR A 47 13.92 -3.05 15.71
CA THR A 47 13.67 -4.36 15.11
C THR A 47 13.10 -4.24 13.69
N ASP A 48 12.25 -3.25 13.44
CA ASP A 48 11.71 -2.98 12.10
C ASP A 48 12.82 -2.51 11.17
N VAL A 49 13.70 -1.62 11.65
CA VAL A 49 14.84 -1.11 10.88
C VAL A 49 15.78 -2.25 10.51
N ALA A 50 16.09 -3.14 11.46
CA ALA A 50 16.91 -4.32 11.19
C ALA A 50 16.25 -5.25 10.17
N PHE A 51 14.95 -5.54 10.33
CA PHE A 51 14.20 -6.35 9.38
C PHE A 51 14.25 -5.76 7.96
N VAL A 52 13.93 -4.47 7.81
CA VAL A 52 13.95 -3.77 6.52
C VAL A 52 15.34 -3.77 5.89
N ALA A 53 16.39 -3.57 6.70
CA ALA A 53 17.77 -3.61 6.22
C ALA A 53 18.17 -4.98 5.65
N THR A 54 17.64 -6.08 6.20
CA THR A 54 17.92 -7.44 5.69
C THR A 54 17.13 -7.80 4.43
N LYS A 55 15.95 -7.19 4.22
CA LYS A 55 15.02 -7.58 3.15
C LYS A 55 15.10 -6.70 1.89
N ALA A 56 15.45 -5.43 2.04
CA ALA A 56 15.53 -4.49 0.94
C ALA A 56 16.95 -3.95 0.76
N ARG A 57 17.38 -3.76 -0.50
CA ARG A 57 18.75 -3.34 -0.81
C ARG A 57 18.86 -1.82 -1.00
N GLY A 58 17.98 -1.23 -1.81
CA GLY A 58 17.98 0.20 -2.13
C GLY A 58 17.24 1.08 -1.12
N PRO A 59 17.58 2.39 -1.03
CA PRO A 59 16.93 3.33 -0.12
C PRO A 59 15.43 3.47 -0.40
N ALA A 60 15.01 3.55 -1.67
CA ALA A 60 13.60 3.62 -2.06
C ALA A 60 12.82 2.36 -1.68
N GLN A 61 13.45 1.19 -1.82
CA GLN A 61 12.86 -0.11 -1.46
C GLN A 61 12.73 -0.28 0.05
N LYS A 62 13.76 0.14 0.81
CA LYS A 62 13.71 0.16 2.28
C LYS A 62 12.62 1.09 2.77
N PHE A 63 12.48 2.27 2.16
CA PHE A 63 11.44 3.21 2.51
C PHE A 63 10.03 2.65 2.22
N ALA A 64 9.83 2.08 1.02
CA ALA A 64 8.60 1.38 0.67
C ALA A 64 8.25 0.26 1.64
N LEU A 65 9.22 -0.62 1.93
CA LEU A 65 9.02 -1.75 2.83
C LEU A 65 8.69 -1.31 4.25
N MET A 66 9.31 -0.24 4.77
CA MET A 66 8.98 0.30 6.08
C MET A 66 7.52 0.81 6.14
N ILE A 67 7.08 1.53 5.11
CA ILE A 67 5.69 2.01 5.00
C ILE A 67 4.74 0.81 5.02
N LEU A 68 4.99 -0.19 4.17
CA LEU A 68 4.15 -1.38 4.08
C LEU A 68 4.12 -2.19 5.38
N LEU A 69 5.25 -2.30 6.08
CA LEU A 69 5.34 -2.97 7.38
C LEU A 69 4.44 -2.28 8.42
N LYS A 70 4.55 -0.96 8.55
CA LYS A 70 3.75 -0.18 9.50
C LYS A 70 2.26 -0.14 9.17
N VAL A 71 1.93 -0.15 7.89
CA VAL A 71 0.54 -0.28 7.45
C VAL A 71 0.00 -1.67 7.78
N TYR A 72 0.78 -2.73 7.57
CA TYR A 72 0.38 -4.10 7.88
C TYR A 72 0.17 -4.33 9.38
N GLU A 73 1.01 -3.75 10.24
CA GLU A 73 0.82 -3.82 11.70
C GLU A 73 -0.54 -3.26 12.15
N ARG A 74 -1.04 -2.21 11.48
CA ARG A 74 -2.34 -1.60 11.81
C ARG A 74 -3.53 -2.29 11.13
N LEU A 75 -3.39 -2.64 9.85
CA LEU A 75 -4.50 -3.09 9.02
C LEU A 75 -4.58 -4.62 8.89
N HIS A 76 -3.47 -5.32 9.09
CA HIS A 76 -3.31 -6.76 8.86
C HIS A 76 -3.55 -7.19 7.39
N TYR A 77 -3.49 -6.24 6.46
CA TYR A 77 -3.44 -6.46 5.02
C TYR A 77 -2.68 -5.29 4.35
N PHE A 78 -2.33 -5.46 3.09
CA PHE A 78 -1.75 -4.38 2.28
C PHE A 78 -2.87 -3.67 1.52
N PRO A 79 -3.19 -2.41 1.86
CA PRO A 79 -4.20 -1.64 1.15
C PRO A 79 -3.66 -1.17 -0.21
N ASP A 80 -4.54 -0.56 -1.01
CA ASP A 80 -4.10 0.18 -2.19
C ASP A 80 -3.07 1.26 -1.76
N PRO A 81 -1.88 1.33 -2.38
CA PRO A 81 -0.89 2.37 -2.08
C PRO A 81 -1.45 3.79 -2.09
N GLN A 82 -2.43 4.09 -2.94
CA GLN A 82 -3.08 5.41 -3.04
C GLN A 82 -3.97 5.73 -1.84
N SER A 83 -4.40 4.72 -1.08
CA SER A 83 -5.21 4.90 0.14
C SER A 83 -4.36 5.15 1.39
N ILE A 84 -3.03 5.02 1.31
CA ILE A 84 -2.13 5.25 2.43
C ILE A 84 -2.04 6.76 2.68
N PRO A 85 -2.38 7.27 3.88
CA PRO A 85 -2.35 8.70 4.16
C PRO A 85 -0.94 9.27 4.02
N GLY A 86 -0.79 10.38 3.31
CA GLY A 86 0.49 11.08 3.16
C GLY A 86 1.14 11.46 4.50
N ALA A 87 0.35 11.68 5.55
CA ALA A 87 0.84 11.91 6.91
C ALA A 87 1.65 10.73 7.47
N VAL A 88 1.31 9.49 7.14
CA VAL A 88 2.07 8.29 7.52
C VAL A 88 3.41 8.28 6.81
N ILE A 89 3.40 8.53 5.49
CA ILE A 89 4.61 8.57 4.66
C ILE A 89 5.56 9.67 5.15
N ALA A 90 5.04 10.86 5.42
CA ALA A 90 5.80 12.00 5.92
C ALA A 90 6.37 11.75 7.33
N HIS A 91 5.58 11.14 8.23
CA HIS A 91 6.06 10.77 9.57
C HIS A 91 7.22 9.78 9.51
N ILE A 92 7.07 8.71 8.73
CA ILE A 92 8.13 7.70 8.56
C ILE A 92 9.39 8.33 7.94
N ARG A 93 9.23 9.18 6.92
CA ARG A 93 10.35 9.94 6.32
C ARG A 93 11.10 10.74 7.38
N SER A 94 10.37 11.51 8.19
CA SER A 94 10.93 12.35 9.24
C SER A 94 11.68 11.55 10.30
N VAL A 95 11.09 10.44 10.78
CA VAL A 95 11.70 9.62 11.84
C VAL A 95 12.96 8.92 11.33
N MET A 96 12.93 8.42 10.09
CA MET A 96 14.07 7.76 9.47
C MET A 96 15.12 8.73 8.89
N LYS A 97 14.87 10.05 8.95
CA LYS A 97 15.74 11.10 8.41
C LYS A 97 16.10 10.89 6.95
N LEU A 98 15.11 10.53 6.14
CA LEU A 98 15.29 10.27 4.71
C LEU A 98 15.26 11.58 3.90
N PRO A 99 16.01 11.69 2.80
CA PRO A 99 15.99 12.85 1.90
C PRO A 99 14.59 13.13 1.35
N ASP A 100 14.23 14.40 1.10
CA ASP A 100 12.88 14.77 0.63
C ASP A 100 12.56 14.28 -0.78
N ASP A 101 13.58 14.16 -1.63
CA ASP A 101 13.51 13.67 -3.01
C ASP A 101 13.42 12.14 -3.11
N LEU A 102 13.64 11.42 -2.01
CA LEU A 102 13.55 9.96 -2.00
C LEU A 102 12.09 9.51 -2.16
N VAL A 103 11.73 8.99 -3.32
CA VAL A 103 10.41 8.42 -3.59
C VAL A 103 10.38 6.94 -3.14
N PRO A 104 9.38 6.51 -2.35
CA PRO A 104 9.24 5.10 -1.99
C PRO A 104 8.85 4.27 -3.21
N ASP A 105 9.51 3.13 -3.40
CA ASP A 105 9.22 2.15 -4.46
C ASP A 105 7.98 1.30 -4.12
N ILE A 106 6.80 1.93 -4.08
CA ILE A 106 5.51 1.27 -3.84
C ILE A 106 4.71 1.26 -5.15
N SER A 107 4.97 0.27 -6.00
CA SER A 107 4.18 0.04 -7.21
C SER A 107 2.91 -0.75 -6.89
N PRO A 108 1.75 -0.41 -7.49
CA PRO A 108 0.62 -1.34 -7.53
C PRO A 108 1.05 -2.65 -8.20
N ALA A 109 0.51 -3.78 -7.72
CA ALA A 109 0.85 -5.09 -8.26
C ALA A 109 0.47 -5.16 -9.75
N THR A 110 1.48 -5.20 -10.63
CA THR A 110 1.27 -5.41 -12.05
C THR A 110 1.08 -6.91 -12.28
N LEU A 111 -0.16 -7.32 -12.58
CA LEU A 111 -0.50 -8.71 -12.96
C LEU A 111 0.17 -9.17 -14.28
N TYR A 112 0.89 -8.29 -14.98
CA TYR A 112 1.36 -8.46 -16.35
C TYR A 112 2.88 -8.32 -16.47
N ARG A 113 3.67 -8.89 -15.55
CA ARG A 113 5.15 -8.82 -15.66
C ARG A 113 5.75 -9.90 -16.60
N TYR A 114 4.94 -10.83 -17.10
CA TYR A 114 5.37 -11.86 -18.04
C TYR A 114 4.29 -12.09 -19.10
N TYR A 115 4.44 -11.42 -20.24
CA TYR A 115 3.94 -11.84 -21.55
C TYR A 115 5.07 -11.64 -22.55
#